data_AF-A0A2K3JB52-F1
#
_entry.id   AF-A0A2K3JB52-F1
#
_cell.length_a   1.000
_cell.length_b   1.000
_cell.length_c   1.000
_cell.angle_alpha   90.00
_cell.angle_beta   90.00
_cell.angle_gamma   90.00
#
_symmetry.space_group_name_H-M   'P 1'
#
loop_
_entity.id
_entity.type
_entity.pdbx_description
1 polymer ?
#
loop_
_entity_poly.entity_id
_entity_poly.type
_entity_poly.pdbx_seq_one_letter_code
_entity_poly.pdbx_strand_id
1 'polypeptide(L)'
;MKDLEAKIKQVLSNSGIKCSSVYRMPDPDETRILLAFNSKDNRRLTTTKIDRALNTTGIGAFKVPKDFQRLSSAFLHLEIIFGARTEHPATPEAM
;
A
#
# COMPACT_ATOMS: atom_id res chain seq x y z
N MET A 1 13.46 11.03 -6.71
CA MET A 1 13.43 9.55 -6.61
C MET A 1 13.18 9.02 -5.18
N LYS A 2 13.59 9.70 -4.10
CA LYS A 2 13.33 9.28 -2.69
C LYS A 2 12.01 9.79 -2.06
N ASP A 3 11.31 10.71 -2.70
CA ASP A 3 10.13 11.36 -2.12
C ASP A 3 8.94 10.43 -1.87
N LEU A 4 8.63 9.52 -2.79
CA LEU A 4 7.43 8.69 -2.68
C LEU A 4 7.55 7.68 -1.53
N GLU A 5 8.71 7.00 -1.41
CA GLU A 5 8.96 6.04 -0.34
C GLU A 5 8.96 6.73 1.04
N ALA A 6 9.58 7.91 1.13
CA ALA A 6 9.57 8.71 2.34
C ALA A 6 8.15 9.17 2.72
N LYS A 7 7.36 9.65 1.74
CA LYS A 7 5.96 10.04 1.94
C LYS A 7 5.11 8.88 2.41
N ILE A 8 5.20 7.71 1.77
CA ILE A 8 4.48 6.50 2.17
C ILE A 8 4.86 6.12 3.60
N LYS A 9 6.15 6.08 3.93
CA LYS A 9 6.62 5.77 5.28
C LYS A 9 6.08 6.75 6.32
N GLN A 10 6.06 8.05 5.99
CA GLN A 10 5.53 9.10 6.85
C GLN A 10 4.02 8.96 7.06
N VAL A 11 3.25 8.71 6.00
CA VAL A 11 1.80 8.50 6.05
C VAL A 11 1.44 7.30 6.92
N LEU A 12 2.14 6.17 6.71
CA LEU A 12 1.94 4.96 7.51
C LEU A 12 2.29 5.22 8.98
N SER A 13 3.42 5.89 9.25
CA SER A 13 3.83 6.23 10.61
C SER A 13 2.83 7.16 11.31
N ASN A 14 2.32 8.18 10.62
CA ASN A 14 1.29 9.08 11.14
C ASN A 14 -0.03 8.36 11.43
N SER A 15 -0.31 7.28 10.72
CA SER A 15 -1.46 6.40 10.96
C SER A 15 -1.20 5.34 12.04
N GLY A 16 -0.05 5.39 12.72
CA GLY A 16 0.34 4.45 13.76
C GLY A 16 0.79 3.08 13.22
N ILE A 17 1.08 2.98 11.91
CA ILE A 17 1.51 1.74 11.25
C ILE A 17 3.04 1.77 11.11
N LYS A 18 3.71 0.83 11.78
CA LYS A 18 5.17 0.71 11.70
C LYS A 18 5.56 -0.10 10.46
N CYS A 19 5.89 0.60 9.38
CA CYS A 19 6.47 0.01 8.17
C CYS A 19 7.99 -0.16 8.36
N SER A 20 8.49 -1.39 8.29
CA SER A 20 9.93 -1.68 8.41
C SER A 20 10.68 -1.20 7.18
N SER A 21 10.20 -1.59 5.99
CA SER A 21 10.80 -1.22 4.71
C SER A 21 9.74 -0.88 3.68
N VAL A 22 10.06 0.04 2.78
CA VAL A 22 9.31 0.37 1.58
C VAL A 22 10.28 0.18 0.43
N TYR A 23 9.90 -0.59 -0.58
CA TYR A 23 10.73 -0.84 -1.74
C TYR A 23 9.92 -0.64 -3.02
N ARG A 24 10.38 0.24 -3.89
CA ARG A 24 9.77 0.41 -5.21
C ARG A 24 10.31 -0.65 -6.17
N MET A 25 9.42 -1.40 -6.79
CA MET A 25 9.77 -2.31 -7.88
C MET A 25 9.67 -1.55 -9.21
N PRO A 26 10.74 -1.57 -10.04
CA PRO A 26 10.68 -1.01 -11.37
C PRO A 26 9.80 -1.91 -12.24
N ASP A 27 8.68 -1.37 -12.67
CA ASP A 27 7.76 -2.03 -13.60
C ASP A 27 7.36 -0.98 -14.66
N PRO A 28 7.38 -1.35 -15.95
CA PRO A 28 7.26 -0.40 -17.06
C PRO A 28 5.85 0.20 -17.21
N ASP A 29 4.82 -0.47 -16.68
CA ASP A 29 3.41 -0.06 -16.84
C ASP A 29 2.84 0.54 -15.55
N GLU A 30 3.11 -0.08 -14.40
CA GLU A 30 2.56 0.34 -13.11
C GLU A 30 3.63 0.43 -12.02
N THR A 31 3.64 1.50 -11.22
CA THR A 31 4.63 1.58 -10.13
C THR A 31 4.20 0.67 -8.97
N ARG A 32 4.83 -0.51 -8.88
CA ARG A 32 4.64 -1.44 -7.77
C ARG A 32 5.51 -1.05 -6.58
N ILE A 33 4.95 -1.14 -5.38
CA ILE A 33 5.63 -0.79 -4.13
C ILE A 33 5.40 -1.91 -3.15
N LEU A 34 6.49 -2.51 -2.68
CA LEU A 34 6.49 -3.54 -1.66
C LEU A 34 6.62 -2.88 -0.28
N LEU A 35 5.66 -3.14 0.59
CA LEU A 35 5.68 -2.73 2.00
C LEU A 35 5.99 -3.95 2.87
N ALA A 36 7.01 -3.84 3.71
CA ALA A 36 7.37 -4.88 4.68
C ALA A 36 7.02 -4.44 6.10
N PHE A 37 6.32 -5.30 6.83
CA PHE A 37 5.87 -5.07 8.19
C PHE A 37 6.38 -6.17 9.12
N ASN A 38 6.82 -5.78 10.31
CA ASN A 38 7.07 -6.73 11.38
C ASN A 38 5.73 -7.21 11.97
N SER A 39 5.54 -8.53 12.03
CA SER A 39 4.32 -9.18 12.53
C SER A 39 4.06 -8.89 14.02
N LYS A 40 5.12 -8.62 14.80
CA LYS A 40 5.01 -8.34 16.25
C LYS A 40 4.55 -6.91 16.53
N ASP A 41 5.06 -5.93 15.76
CA ASP A 41 4.70 -4.52 15.89
C ASP A 41 3.29 -4.20 15.37
N ASN A 42 2.76 -5.05 14.47
CA ASN A 42 1.55 -4.77 13.69
C ASN A 42 0.45 -5.82 13.91
N ARG A 43 0.27 -6.30 15.15
CA ARG A 43 -0.69 -7.39 15.49
C ARG A 43 -2.14 -7.18 15.03
N ARG A 44 -2.60 -5.94 14.82
CA ARG A 44 -3.96 -5.58 14.37
C ARG A 44 -3.97 -4.81 13.04
N LEU A 45 -2.91 -4.99 12.25
CA LEU A 45 -2.80 -4.37 10.94
C LEU A 45 -3.65 -5.15 9.95
N THR A 46 -4.48 -4.41 9.21
CA THR A 46 -5.30 -4.95 8.13
C THR A 46 -4.96 -4.19 6.86
N THR A 47 -5.14 -4.83 5.72
CA THR A 47 -4.97 -4.20 4.40
C THR A 47 -5.89 -2.98 4.24
N THR A 48 -7.11 -3.04 4.79
CA THR A 48 -8.05 -1.90 4.86
C THR A 48 -7.49 -0.68 5.59
N LYS A 49 -6.72 -0.86 6.66
CA LYS A 49 -6.09 0.27 7.37
C LYS A 49 -5.01 0.92 6.52
N ILE A 50 -4.25 0.13 5.77
CA ILE A 50 -3.22 0.62 4.86
C ILE A 50 -3.88 1.37 3.70
N ASP A 51 -4.90 0.77 3.08
CA ASP A 51 -5.69 1.40 2.03
C ASP A 51 -6.21 2.77 2.47
N ARG A 52 -6.88 2.82 3.63
CA ARG A 52 -7.38 4.09 4.18
C ARG A 52 -6.25 5.09 4.42
N ALA A 53 -5.14 4.68 5.02
CA ALA A 53 -4.02 5.58 5.30
C ALA A 53 -3.44 6.21 4.02
N LEU A 54 -3.23 5.39 2.99
CA LEU A 54 -2.62 5.80 1.72
C LEU A 54 -3.58 6.62 0.85
N ASN A 55 -4.85 6.20 0.74
CA ASN A 55 -5.82 6.88 -0.12
C ASN A 55 -6.45 8.14 0.54
N THR A 56 -6.39 8.30 1.87
CA THR A 56 -6.89 9.51 2.56
C THR A 56 -5.91 10.68 2.51
N THR A 57 -4.62 10.43 2.26
CA THR A 57 -3.57 11.45 2.37
C THR A 57 -3.31 12.25 1.09
N GLY A 58 -3.99 11.92 -0.01
CA GLY A 58 -3.93 12.70 -1.26
C GLY A 58 -2.58 12.65 -1.99
N ILE A 59 -1.66 11.77 -1.57
CA ILE A 59 -0.36 11.59 -2.24
C ILE A 59 -0.47 10.85 -3.59
N GLY A 60 -1.64 10.25 -3.86
CA GLY A 60 -2.01 9.59 -5.11
C GLY A 60 -3.02 8.46 -4.89
N ALA A 61 -3.42 7.79 -5.96
CA ALA A 61 -4.27 6.61 -5.90
C ALA A 61 -3.40 5.35 -5.71
N PHE A 62 -3.75 4.54 -4.71
CA PHE A 62 -3.11 3.27 -4.44
C PHE A 62 -4.13 2.14 -4.52
N LYS A 63 -3.76 1.08 -5.25
CA LYS A 63 -4.47 -0.19 -5.20
C LYS A 63 -3.80 -1.09 -4.17
N VAL A 64 -4.51 -1.36 -3.09
CA VAL A 64 -4.04 -2.21 -2.00
C VAL A 64 -4.74 -3.57 -2.11
N PRO A 65 -4.00 -4.69 -2.19
CA PRO A 65 -4.60 -6.02 -2.25
C PRO A 65 -5.28 -6.37 -0.93
N LYS A 66 -6.21 -7.33 -0.97
CA LYS A 66 -7.04 -7.70 0.18
C LYS A 66 -6.27 -8.45 1.27
N ASP A 67 -5.19 -9.12 0.92
CA ASP A 67 -4.46 -10.02 1.81
C ASP A 67 -2.97 -9.67 1.88
N PHE A 68 -2.37 -9.90 3.06
CA PHE A 68 -0.93 -9.85 3.23
C PHE A 68 -0.29 -11.13 2.71
N GLN A 69 0.83 -10.99 2.02
CA GLN A 69 1.71 -12.12 1.76
C GLN A 69 2.63 -12.34 2.96
N ARG A 70 2.70 -13.57 3.44
CA ARG A 70 3.56 -13.93 4.56
C ARG A 70 4.85 -14.56 4.05
N LEU A 71 5.95 -13.83 4.13
CA LEU A 71 7.28 -14.31 3.74
C LEU A 71 7.93 -15.14 4.86
N SER A 72 7.62 -14.85 6.12
CA SER A 72 8.07 -15.65 7.26
C SER A 72 7.18 -15.46 8.50
N SER A 73 7.50 -16.17 9.58
CA SER A 73 6.80 -16.00 10.85
C SER A 73 6.91 -14.58 11.43
N ALA A 74 7.96 -13.84 11.05
CA ALA A 74 8.27 -12.52 11.59
C ALA A 74 7.83 -11.36 10.69
N PHE A 75 7.62 -11.59 9.39
CA PHE A 75 7.40 -10.52 8.41
C PHE A 75 6.16 -10.74 7.54
N LEU A 76 5.35 -9.69 7.43
CA LEU A 76 4.23 -9.56 6.49
C LEU A 76 4.64 -8.60 5.38
N HIS A 77 4.29 -8.95 4.15
CA HIS A 77 4.54 -8.12 2.98
C HIS A 77 3.23 -7.78 2.29
N LEU A 78 3.20 -6.59 1.69
CA LEU A 78 2.07 -6.12 0.92
C LEU A 78 2.58 -5.40 -0.33
N GLU A 79 2.21 -5.92 -1.48
CA GLU A 79 2.52 -5.30 -2.77
C GLU A 79 1.37 -4.38 -3.15
N ILE A 80 1.60 -3.08 -3.11
CA ILE A 80 0.63 -2.07 -3.51
C ILE A 80 1.01 -1.51 -4.88
N ILE A 81 0.02 -1.05 -5.63
CA ILE A 81 0.22 -0.45 -6.94
C ILE A 81 -0.08 1.05 -6.84
N PHE A 82 0.89 1.88 -7.17
CA PHE A 82 0.78 3.33 -7.23
C PHE A 82 0.48 3.80 -8.64
N GLY A 83 -0.48 4.72 -8.78
CA GLY A 83 -0.89 5.22 -10.08
C GLY A 83 -1.82 4.26 -10.83
N ALA A 84 -2.33 3.23 -10.15
CA ALA A 84 -3.50 2.51 -10.60
C ALA A 84 -4.63 3.55 -10.73
N ARG A 85 -4.87 4.03 -11.95
CA ARG A 85 -6.08 4.78 -12.26
C ARG A 85 -7.20 3.93 -11.67
N THR A 86 -7.99 4.51 -10.77
CA THR A 86 -9.30 3.96 -10.47
C THR A 86 -10.08 4.03 -11.77
N GLU A 87 -9.88 3.04 -12.64
CA GLU A 87 -10.92 2.51 -13.48
C GLU A 87 -11.97 2.01 -12.50
N HIS A 88 -12.79 2.93 -11.98
CA HIS A 88 -14.19 2.62 -11.94
C HIS A 88 -14.51 2.22 -13.37
N PRO A 89 -14.94 0.98 -13.66
CA PRO A 89 -15.87 0.85 -14.76
C PRO A 89 -17.01 1.80 -14.35
N ALA A 90 -17.08 2.95 -15.01
CA ALA A 90 -18.37 3.56 -15.27
C ALA A 90 -19.13 2.41 -15.92
N THR A 91 -19.91 1.70 -15.11
CA THR A 91 -20.92 0.81 -15.63
C THR A 91 -21.97 1.82 -16.04
N PRO A 92 -22.18 2.13 -17.33
CA PRO A 92 -23.51 2.56 -17.69
C PRO A 92 -24.40 1.38 -17.30
N GLU A 93 -25.23 1.59 -16.28
CA GLU A 93 -26.44 0.77 -16.13
C GLU A 93 -27.07 0.71 -17.53
N ALA A 94 -27.05 -0.49 -18.10
CA ALA A 94 -27.78 -0.76 -19.32
C ALA A 94 -29.25 -0.48 -18.99
N MET A 95 -29.84 0.44 -19.76
CA MET A 95 -31.28 0.64 -19.86
C MET A 95 -31.99 -0.66 -20.22
#